data_AF-A0A396J2H2-F1
#
_entry.id   AF-A0A396J2H2-F1
#
_cell.length_a   1.000
_cell.length_b   1.000
_cell.length_c   1.000
_cell.angle_alpha   90.00
_cell.angle_beta   90.00
_cell.angle_gamma   90.00
#
_symmetry.space_group_name_H-M   'P 1'
#
loop_
_entity.id
_entity.type
_entity.pdbx_description
1 polymer ?
#
loop_
_entity_poly.entity_id
_entity_poly.type
_entity_poly.pdbx_seq_one_letter_code
_entity_poly.pdbx_strand_id
1 'polypeptide(L)' 'MSPSLLKVDVDELNTIAEEWEIEAMPTFLFLKEGKLVNKVVGGNKTGRE' A
#
# COMPACT_ATOMS: atom_id res chain seq x y z
N MET A 1 -0.17 -4.78 22.01
CA MET A 1 -0.66 -5.02 20.64
C MET A 1 0.48 -4.77 19.68
N SER A 2 0.94 -5.81 18.99
CA SER A 2 1.95 -5.70 17.93
C SER A 2 1.30 -5.21 16.64
N PRO A 3 1.96 -4.35 15.85
CA PRO A 3 1.46 -3.99 14.52
C PRO A 3 1.50 -5.22 13.62
N SER A 4 0.40 -5.50 12.92
CA SER A 4 0.33 -6.54 11.90
C SER A 4 0.74 -5.94 10.55
N LEU A 5 1.80 -6.48 9.95
CA LEU A 5 2.20 -6.14 8.59
C LEU A 5 1.69 -7.22 7.64
N LEU A 6 0.86 -6.81 6.67
CA LEU A 6 0.33 -7.70 5.66
C LEU A 6 0.93 -7.32 4.31
N LYS A 7 1.42 -8.31 3.57
CA LYS A 7 1.78 -8.16 2.17
C LYS A 7 0.61 -8.68 1.35
N VAL A 8 0.13 -7.85 0.45
CA VAL A 8 -0.93 -8.19 -0.49
C VAL A 8 -0.28 -8.28 -1.86
N ASP A 9 -0.45 -9.41 -2.53
CA ASP A 9 -0.09 -9.54 -3.93
C ASP A 9 -1.23 -8.96 -4.77
N VAL A 10 -0.91 -7.91 -5.52
CA VAL A 10 -1.87 -7.18 -6.35
C VAL A 10 -2.08 -7.84 -7.71
N ASP A 11 -1.17 -8.71 -8.14
CA ASP A 11 -1.34 -9.50 -9.36
C ASP A 11 -2.41 -10.59 -9.16
N GLU A 12 -2.53 -11.12 -7.93
CA GLU A 12 -3.57 -12.08 -7.57
C GLU A 12 -4.89 -11.41 -7.14
N LEU A 13 -4.84 -10.17 -6.65
CA LEU A 13 -5.98 -9.45 -6.07
C LEU A 13 -6.21 -8.09 -6.74
N ASN A 14 -6.40 -8.12 -8.07
CA ASN A 14 -6.60 -6.91 -8.87
C ASN A 14 -7.79 -6.06 -8.41
N THR A 15 -8.89 -6.67 -7.95
CA THR A 15 -10.07 -5.93 -7.46
C THR A 15 -9.76 -5.09 -6.24
N ILE A 16 -8.89 -5.58 -5.35
CA ILE A 16 -8.43 -4.82 -4.18
C ILE A 16 -7.52 -3.68 -4.64
N ALA A 17 -6.60 -3.94 -5.57
CA ALA A 17 -5.75 -2.88 -6.11
C ALA A 17 -6.57 -1.72 -6.73
N GLU A 18 -7.65 -2.05 -7.44
CA GLU A 18 -8.59 -1.06 -8.01
C GLU A 18 -9.39 -0.34 -6.91
N GLU A 19 -9.97 -1.06 -5.96
CA GLU A 19 -10.76 -0.48 -4.85
C GLU A 19 -9.96 0.51 -4.01
N TRP A 20 -8.66 0.25 -3.84
CA TRP A 20 -7.74 1.09 -3.06
C TRP A 20 -6.96 2.10 -3.91
N GLU A 21 -7.27 2.20 -5.21
CA GLU A 21 -6.63 3.10 -6.18
C GLU A 21 -5.09 2.99 -6.13
N ILE A 22 -4.58 1.75 -6.28
CA ILE A 22 -3.16 1.46 -6.33
C ILE A 22 -2.64 1.70 -7.75
N GLU A 23 -2.11 2.89 -8.00
CA GLU A 23 -1.63 3.30 -9.33
C GLU A 23 -0.16 2.93 -9.59
N ALA A 24 0.64 2.72 -8.54
CA ALA A 24 2.04 2.35 -8.66
C ALA A 24 2.47 1.38 -7.55
N MET A 25 3.51 0.60 -7.83
CA MET A 25 4.08 -0.36 -6.89
C MET A 25 5.55 -0.01 -6.58
N PRO A 26 6.00 -0.17 -5.33
CA PRO A 26 5.24 -0.62 -4.17
C PRO A 26 4.39 0.52 -3.54
N THR A 27 3.15 0.24 -3.14
CA THR A 27 2.33 1.17 -2.34
C THR A 27 2.12 0.62 -0.94
N PHE A 28 2.28 1.47 0.07
CA PHE A 28 2.08 1.14 1.48
C PHE A 28 0.83 1.84 2.01
N LEU A 29 -0.12 1.04 2.51
CA LEU A 29 -1.34 1.52 3.16
C LEU A 29 -1.20 1.36 4.67
N PHE A 30 -1.51 2.41 5.42
CA PHE A 30 -1.60 2.38 6.87
C PHE A 30 -3.08 2.43 7.25
N LEU A 31 -3.52 1.39 7.95
CA LEU A 31 -4.89 1.22 8.42
C LEU A 31 -4.89 1.26 9.94
N LYS A 32 -5.80 2.06 10.51
CA LYS A 32 -6.05 2.10 11.96
C LYS A 32 -7.55 1.93 12.18
N GLU A 33 -7.93 0.91 12.94
CA GLU A 33 -9.33 0.61 13.25
C GLU A 33 -10.20 0.43 11.98
N GLY A 34 -9.64 -0.21 10.95
CA GLY A 34 -10.32 -0.45 9.68
C GLY A 34 -10.44 0.77 8.76
N LYS A 35 -9.90 1.93 9.16
CA LYS A 35 -9.89 3.15 8.36
C LYS A 35 -8.50 3.42 7.80
N LEU A 36 -8.43 3.86 6.55
CA LEU A 36 -7.19 4.33 5.94
C LEU A 36 -6.76 5.62 6.64
N VAL A 37 -5.60 5.56 7.27
CA VAL A 37 -4.99 6.73 7.93
C VAL A 37 -3.85 7.32 7.10
N ASN A 38 -3.18 6.52 6.28
CA ASN A 38 -2.15 7.02 5.38
C ASN A 38 -1.95 6.11 4.16
N LYS A 39 -1.57 6.69 3.02
CA LYS A 39 -1.19 6.00 1.78
C LYS A 39 0.13 6.57 1.29
N VAL A 40 1.13 5.73 1.16
CA VAL A 40 2.46 6.08 0.63
C VAL A 40 2.67 5.31 -0.66
N VAL A 41 2.61 6.02 -1.79
CA VAL A 41 2.91 5.45 -3.09
C VAL A 41 4.43 5.50 -3.30
N GLY A 42 5.06 4.34 -3.31
CA GLY A 42 6.46 4.19 -3.71
C GLY A 42 6.60 4.19 -5.23
N GLY A 43 7.79 4.53 -5.73
CA GLY A 43 8.03 4.62 -7.17
C GLY A 43 8.84 5.83 -7.60
N ASN A 44 9.03 6.83 -6.72
CA ASN A 44 9.99 7.91 -6.95
C ASN A 44 11.35 7.55 -6.33
N LYS A 45 12.19 6.85 -7.11
CA LYS A 45 13.65 6.90 -6.93
C LYS A 45 14.18 8.22 -7.48
N THR A 46 13.89 9.33 -6.81
CA THR A 46 14.64 10.59 -7.02
C THR A 46 15.23 11.02 -5.68
N GLY A 47 16.30 10.35 -5.29
CA GLY A 47 17.08 10.67 -4.11
C GLY A 47 18.36 9.85 -4.13
N ARG A 48 19.45 10.48 -4.59
CA ARG A 48 20.83 9.98 -4.52
C ARG A 48 21.12 9.30 -3.17
N GLU A 49 21.67 8.09 -3.24
CA GLU A 49 22.88 7.69 -2.52
C GLU A 49 23.76 6.91 -3.50
#